data_AF-A0AAV5T2H5-F1
#
_entry.id   AF-A0AAV5T2H5-F1
#
_cell.length_a   1.000
_cell.length_b   1.000
_cell.length_c   1.000
_cell.angle_alpha   90.00
_cell.angle_beta   90.00
_cell.angle_gamma   90.00
#
_symmetry.space_group_name_H-M   'P 1'
#
loop_
_entity.id
_entity.type
_entity.pdbx_description
1 polymer ?
#
loop_
_entity_poly.entity_id
_entity_poly.type
_entity_poly.pdbx_seq_one_letter_code
_entity_poly.pdbx_strand_id
1 'polypeptide(L)'
;FGPLFEYPILFGDGLTDSFTCSTELIISEIGVYSGCFCVLSIGLDRLLSITFLSFYRRLNKKIYLTIHLVIIFAFASYSPYLMVAYYTPQRVACEIPAAFHGEAQELWSQALVIVSFLTLIPYTLTWIALRSRAASSYTKRLFKSLLLVMIFDVGGWLSAVGMIKLIYTVDISEGNRFVLSFLAGWPVHLGITMKPVIYYTTSTEYRTAFRQLLYCCGLTTTSQQIIHLSTSRERYS
;
A
#
# COMPACT_ATOMS: atom_id res chain seq x y z
N PHE A 1 0.22 10.29 6.93
CA PHE A 1 0.24 11.66 6.42
C PHE A 1 -1.21 12.06 6.17
N GLY A 2 -1.87 12.61 7.20
CA GLY A 2 -2.89 13.62 6.90
C GLY A 2 -2.16 14.76 6.19
N PRO A 3 -2.81 15.52 5.31
CA PRO A 3 -2.14 16.64 4.67
C PRO A 3 -1.48 17.47 5.77
N LEU A 4 -0.21 17.83 5.57
CA LEU A 4 0.57 18.76 6.40
C LEU A 4 -0.04 20.19 6.39
N PHE A 5 -1.29 20.31 5.95
CA PHE A 5 -2.07 21.48 5.63
C PHE A 5 -3.51 21.31 6.16
N GLU A 6 -3.68 20.95 7.44
CA GLU A 6 -4.92 21.25 8.20
C GLU A 6 -5.04 22.76 8.51
N TYR A 7 -4.41 23.62 7.72
CA TYR A 7 -4.47 25.08 7.82
C TYR A 7 -5.91 25.64 7.85
N PRO A 8 -6.88 25.08 7.08
CA PRO A 8 -8.28 25.54 7.15
C PRO A 8 -9.00 25.14 8.45
N ILE A 9 -8.61 24.02 9.08
CA ILE A 9 -9.21 23.52 10.33
C ILE A 9 -8.63 24.29 11.54
N LEU A 10 -7.36 24.70 11.47
CA LEU A 10 -6.69 25.43 12.54
C LEU A 10 -6.84 26.96 12.44
N PHE A 11 -7.04 27.53 11.25
CA PHE A 11 -7.03 28.98 11.01
C PHE A 11 -8.20 29.53 10.15
N GLY A 12 -9.23 28.73 9.84
CA GLY A 12 -10.39 29.16 9.05
C GLY A 12 -11.70 28.44 9.43
N ASP A 13 -12.73 28.57 8.60
CA ASP A 13 -14.07 28.00 8.82
C ASP A 13 -14.11 26.45 8.70
N GLY A 14 -12.96 25.78 8.55
CA GLY A 14 -12.84 24.33 8.37
C GLY A 14 -13.25 23.80 7.00
N LEU A 15 -13.78 24.65 6.12
CA LEU A 15 -14.30 24.28 4.79
C LEU A 15 -13.43 24.87 3.69
N THR A 16 -13.10 24.06 2.69
CA THR A 16 -12.39 24.48 1.48
C THR A 16 -13.20 24.11 0.24
N ASP A 17 -12.87 24.71 -0.90
CA ASP A 17 -13.50 24.35 -2.16
C ASP A 17 -13.08 22.93 -2.59
N SER A 18 -14.03 22.11 -3.03
CA SER A 18 -13.77 20.72 -3.45
C SER A 18 -12.67 20.59 -4.51
N PHE A 19 -12.46 21.60 -5.35
CA PHE A 19 -11.40 21.60 -6.36
C PHE A 19 -9.99 21.61 -5.74
N THR A 20 -9.76 22.52 -4.79
CA THR A 20 -8.49 22.65 -4.06
C THR A 20 -8.21 21.36 -3.28
N CYS A 21 -9.22 20.86 -2.56
CA CYS A 21 -9.10 19.62 -1.80
C CYS A 21 -8.76 18.41 -2.69
N SER A 22 -9.49 18.26 -3.81
CA SER A 22 -9.24 17.16 -4.76
C SER A 22 -7.82 17.21 -5.34
N THR A 23 -7.31 18.41 -5.63
CA THR A 23 -5.96 18.59 -6.19
C THR A 23 -4.88 18.23 -5.17
N GLU A 24 -5.07 18.57 -3.89
CA GLU A 24 -4.14 18.21 -2.82
C GLU A 24 -4.13 16.70 -2.53
N LEU A 25 -5.31 16.07 -2.58
CA LEU A 25 -5.46 14.66 -2.23
C LEU A 25 -5.07 13.70 -3.37
N ILE A 26 -5.02 14.15 -4.62
CA ILE A 26 -4.76 13.27 -5.79
C ILE A 26 -3.50 12.41 -5.64
N ILE A 27 -2.42 12.96 -5.08
CA ILE A 27 -1.15 12.23 -4.87
C ILE A 27 -1.32 11.16 -3.79
N SER A 28 -1.98 11.51 -2.69
CA SER A 28 -2.27 10.58 -1.60
C SER A 28 -3.18 9.45 -2.07
N GLU A 29 -4.19 9.76 -2.88
CA GLU A 29 -5.13 8.80 -3.44
C GLU A 29 -4.47 7.79 -4.38
N ILE A 30 -3.65 8.28 -5.32
CA ILE A 30 -2.84 7.42 -6.19
C ILE A 30 -1.92 6.53 -5.33
N GLY A 31 -1.33 7.09 -4.27
CA GLY A 31 -0.50 6.36 -3.32
C GLY A 31 -1.24 5.22 -2.60
N VAL A 32 -2.47 5.48 -2.14
CA VAL A 32 -3.31 4.47 -1.48
C VAL A 32 -3.65 3.33 -2.44
N TYR A 33 -4.17 3.64 -3.64
CA TYR A 33 -4.55 2.63 -4.61
C TYR A 33 -3.36 1.80 -5.10
N SER A 34 -2.28 2.47 -5.50
CA SER A 34 -1.07 1.80 -5.95
C SER A 34 -0.49 0.93 -4.84
N GLY A 35 -0.48 1.42 -3.59
CA GLY A 35 -0.04 0.69 -2.41
C GLY A 35 -0.84 -0.60 -2.16
N CYS A 36 -2.17 -0.51 -2.16
CA CYS A 36 -3.05 -1.68 -1.99
C CYS A 36 -2.81 -2.73 -3.08
N PHE A 37 -2.75 -2.32 -4.35
CA PHE A 37 -2.52 -3.26 -5.45
C PHE A 37 -1.08 -3.80 -5.50
N CYS A 38 -0.10 -3.03 -5.03
CA CYS A 38 1.27 -3.51 -4.86
C CYS A 38 1.33 -4.67 -3.87
N VAL A 39 0.60 -4.59 -2.75
CA VAL A 39 0.54 -5.68 -1.76
C VAL A 39 -0.04 -6.95 -2.38
N LEU A 40 -1.08 -6.84 -3.20
CA LEU A 40 -1.65 -7.96 -3.96
C LEU A 40 -0.60 -8.57 -4.91
N SER A 41 0.07 -7.71 -5.68
CA SER A 41 1.11 -8.12 -6.63
C SER A 41 2.28 -8.83 -5.95
N ILE A 42 2.72 -8.34 -4.78
CA ILE A 42 3.74 -9.01 -3.96
C ILE A 42 3.23 -10.38 -3.50
N GLY A 43 1.98 -10.48 -3.06
CA GLY A 43 1.37 -11.76 -2.68
C GLY A 43 1.39 -12.78 -3.82
N LEU A 44 0.97 -12.36 -5.03
CA LEU A 44 0.98 -13.21 -6.23
C LEU A 44 2.40 -13.63 -6.63
N ASP A 45 3.36 -12.70 -6.58
CA ASP A 45 4.78 -13.02 -6.83
C ASP A 45 5.30 -14.09 -5.86
N ARG A 46 5.00 -13.95 -4.56
CA ARG A 46 5.39 -14.95 -3.56
C ARG A 46 4.72 -16.30 -3.80
N LEU A 47 3.44 -16.30 -4.14
CA LEU A 47 2.74 -17.53 -4.47
C LEU A 47 3.42 -18.24 -5.65
N LEU A 48 3.62 -17.55 -6.78
CA LEU A 48 4.22 -18.10 -7.99
C LEU A 48 5.66 -18.59 -7.75
N SER A 49 6.46 -17.82 -7.01
CA SER A 49 7.85 -18.18 -6.72
C SER A 49 7.97 -19.47 -5.87
N ILE A 50 7.00 -19.73 -4.98
CA ILE A 50 7.00 -20.91 -4.11
C ILE A 50 6.30 -22.10 -4.76
N THR A 51 5.16 -21.93 -5.41
CA THR A 51 4.39 -23.05 -5.98
C THR A 51 5.00 -23.54 -7.30
N PHE A 52 5.35 -22.62 -8.19
CA PHE A 52 5.77 -22.89 -9.57
C PHE A 52 7.22 -22.45 -9.86
N LEU A 53 8.16 -22.89 -9.02
CA LEU A 53 9.58 -22.50 -9.10
C LEU A 53 10.19 -22.67 -10.51
N SER A 54 9.94 -23.80 -11.18
CA SER A 54 10.49 -24.08 -12.51
C SER A 54 9.97 -23.14 -13.59
N PHE A 55 8.70 -22.74 -13.51
CA PHE A 55 8.10 -21.77 -14.43
C PHE A 55 8.60 -20.36 -14.11
N TYR A 56 8.59 -19.98 -12.83
CA TYR A 56 9.04 -18.67 -12.37
C TYR A 56 10.49 -18.37 -12.79
N ARG A 57 11.37 -19.38 -12.76
CA ARG A 57 12.77 -19.23 -13.23
C ARG A 57 12.92 -18.98 -14.73
N ARG A 58 11.95 -19.39 -15.55
CA ARG A 58 11.95 -19.22 -17.02
C ARG A 58 11.31 -17.91 -17.45
N LEU A 59 10.56 -17.24 -16.57
CA LEU A 59 9.93 -15.96 -16.87
C LEU A 59 10.98 -14.86 -17.11
N ASN A 60 10.73 -14.05 -18.12
CA ASN A 60 11.49 -12.82 -18.31
C ASN A 60 11.11 -11.81 -17.24
N LYS A 61 12.00 -11.62 -16.26
CA LYS A 61 11.79 -10.74 -15.10
C LYS A 61 11.39 -9.31 -15.48
N LYS A 62 11.92 -8.79 -16.59
CA LYS A 62 11.59 -7.42 -17.05
C LYS A 62 10.13 -7.34 -17.49
N ILE A 63 9.71 -8.24 -18.38
CA ILE A 63 8.33 -8.28 -18.88
C ILE A 63 7.34 -8.52 -17.73
N TYR A 64 7.65 -9.47 -16.84
CA TYR A 64 6.82 -9.77 -15.68
C TYR A 64 6.63 -8.55 -14.76
N LEU A 65 7.71 -7.85 -14.41
CA LEU A 65 7.62 -6.65 -13.59
C LEU A 65 6.88 -5.52 -14.30
N THR A 66 7.11 -5.33 -15.60
CA THR A 66 6.39 -4.33 -16.41
C THR A 66 4.88 -4.62 -16.42
N ILE A 67 4.46 -5.87 -16.55
CA ILE A 67 3.04 -6.24 -16.47
C ILE A 67 2.45 -5.85 -15.12
N HIS A 68 3.12 -6.19 -14.01
CA HIS A 68 2.66 -5.79 -12.68
C HIS A 68 2.55 -4.27 -12.55
N LEU A 69 3.56 -3.52 -13.00
CA LEU A 69 3.54 -2.05 -12.94
C LEU A 69 2.41 -1.44 -13.78
N VAL A 70 2.14 -1.98 -14.97
CA VAL A 70 1.04 -1.52 -15.82
C VAL A 70 -0.32 -1.77 -15.14
N ILE A 71 -0.50 -2.94 -14.52
CA ILE A 71 -1.75 -3.24 -13.81
C ILE A 71 -1.91 -2.35 -12.57
N ILE A 72 -0.84 -2.14 -11.80
CA ILE A 72 -0.84 -1.21 -10.65
C ILE A 72 -1.22 0.19 -11.11
N PHE A 73 -0.63 0.67 -12.21
CA PHE A 73 -0.92 2.00 -12.76
C PHE A 73 -2.38 2.09 -13.24
N ALA A 74 -2.87 1.09 -13.97
CA ALA A 74 -4.25 1.04 -14.42
C ALA A 74 -5.24 1.08 -13.24
N PHE A 75 -4.99 0.29 -12.20
CA PHE A 75 -5.81 0.33 -10.99
C PHE A 75 -5.70 1.67 -10.25
N ALA A 76 -4.51 2.23 -10.14
CA ALA A 76 -4.31 3.54 -9.50
C ALA A 76 -4.98 4.69 -10.25
N SER A 77 -5.10 4.60 -11.57
CA SER A 77 -5.81 5.58 -12.40
C SER A 77 -7.33 5.57 -12.21
N TYR A 78 -7.89 4.51 -11.60
CA TYR A 78 -9.32 4.44 -11.28
C TYR A 78 -9.74 5.50 -10.26
N SER A 79 -8.87 5.81 -9.29
CA SER A 79 -9.14 6.84 -8.28
C SER A 79 -9.33 8.25 -8.87
N PRO A 80 -8.37 8.82 -9.63
CA PRO A 80 -8.57 10.14 -10.25
C PRO A 80 -9.71 10.12 -11.28
N TYR A 81 -9.98 8.98 -11.93
CA TYR A 81 -11.17 8.83 -12.78
C TYR A 81 -12.46 9.07 -11.98
N LEU A 82 -12.62 8.45 -10.81
CA LEU A 82 -13.78 8.66 -9.94
C LEU A 82 -13.91 10.12 -9.47
N MET A 83 -12.78 10.74 -9.10
CA MET A 83 -12.74 12.15 -8.68
C MET A 83 -13.24 13.11 -9.78
N VAL A 84 -12.87 12.85 -11.04
CA VAL A 84 -13.28 13.70 -12.18
C VAL A 84 -14.70 13.39 -12.64
N ALA A 85 -15.07 12.10 -12.75
CA ALA A 85 -16.36 11.68 -13.29
C ALA A 85 -17.55 12.10 -12.41
N TYR A 86 -17.38 12.14 -11.09
CA TYR A 86 -18.40 12.51 -10.12
C TYR A 86 -18.14 13.89 -9.50
N TYR A 87 -17.36 14.74 -10.16
CA TYR A 87 -17.04 16.05 -9.62
C TYR A 87 -18.29 16.94 -9.52
N THR A 88 -18.55 17.47 -8.34
CA THR A 88 -19.61 18.44 -8.05
C THR A 88 -19.01 19.56 -7.21
N PRO A 89 -19.14 20.84 -7.61
CA PRO A 89 -18.59 21.95 -6.85
C PRO A 89 -19.38 22.13 -5.55
N GLN A 90 -18.70 21.97 -4.42
CA GLN A 90 -19.24 22.19 -3.08
C GLN A 90 -18.12 22.59 -2.12
N ARG A 91 -18.50 23.02 -0.92
CA ARG A 91 -17.55 23.28 0.17
C ARG A 91 -17.49 22.06 1.07
N VAL A 92 -16.29 21.53 1.26
CA VAL A 92 -16.05 20.29 2.02
C VAL A 92 -14.95 20.51 3.06
N ALA A 93 -15.05 19.79 4.17
CA ALA A 93 -13.90 19.59 5.05
C ALA A 93 -12.93 18.67 4.31
N CYS A 94 -11.67 19.11 4.14
CA CYS A 94 -10.74 18.35 3.30
C CYS A 94 -10.22 17.10 4.00
N GLU A 95 -10.91 15.99 3.76
CA GLU A 95 -10.53 14.65 4.18
C GLU A 95 -10.39 13.74 2.96
N ILE A 96 -9.64 12.64 3.09
CA ILE A 96 -9.41 11.63 2.03
C ILE A 96 -10.69 11.27 1.25
N PRO A 97 -11.80 10.87 1.91
CA PRO A 97 -13.02 10.51 1.17
C PRO A 97 -13.77 11.73 0.58
N ALA A 98 -13.52 12.96 1.05
CA ALA A 98 -14.24 14.15 0.58
C ALA A 98 -13.89 14.54 -0.87
N ALA A 99 -12.81 13.99 -1.43
CA ALA A 99 -12.49 14.11 -2.85
C ALA A 99 -13.47 13.34 -3.76
N PHE A 100 -14.23 12.39 -3.20
CA PHE A 100 -15.20 11.57 -3.92
C PHE A 100 -16.61 11.99 -3.55
N HIS A 101 -17.39 12.43 -4.53
CA HIS A 101 -18.76 12.88 -4.29
C HIS A 101 -19.80 11.84 -4.66
N GLY A 102 -20.90 11.81 -3.91
CA GLY A 102 -22.01 10.90 -4.15
C GLY A 102 -21.58 9.43 -4.16
N GLU A 103 -21.99 8.70 -5.18
CA GLU A 103 -21.71 7.26 -5.33
C GLU A 103 -20.21 6.95 -5.47
N ALA A 104 -19.38 7.92 -5.90
CA ALA A 104 -17.94 7.71 -6.06
C ALA A 104 -17.26 7.32 -4.75
N GLN A 105 -17.73 7.82 -3.60
CA GLN A 105 -17.17 7.49 -2.29
C GLN A 105 -17.39 6.02 -1.94
N GLU A 106 -18.58 5.49 -2.24
CA GLU A 106 -18.89 4.09 -2.02
C GLU A 106 -18.10 3.20 -2.99
N LEU A 107 -18.05 3.54 -4.28
CA LEU A 107 -17.27 2.81 -5.28
C LEU A 107 -15.78 2.77 -4.94
N TRP A 108 -15.24 3.91 -4.47
CA TRP A 108 -13.86 4.03 -4.01
C TRP A 108 -13.57 3.09 -2.83
N SER A 109 -14.42 3.13 -1.80
CA SER A 109 -14.27 2.30 -0.60
C SER A 109 -14.41 0.81 -0.92
N GLN A 110 -15.42 0.45 -1.71
CA GLN A 110 -15.65 -0.94 -2.15
C GLN A 110 -14.45 -1.49 -2.93
N ALA A 111 -13.88 -0.73 -3.86
CA ALA A 111 -12.71 -1.16 -4.63
C ALA A 111 -11.50 -1.47 -3.73
N LEU A 112 -11.21 -0.61 -2.75
CA LEU A 112 -10.12 -0.82 -1.80
C LEU A 112 -10.36 -2.04 -0.92
N VAL A 113 -11.57 -2.19 -0.37
CA VAL A 113 -11.95 -3.35 0.44
C VAL A 113 -11.83 -4.64 -0.37
N ILE A 114 -12.35 -4.68 -1.59
CA ILE A 114 -12.29 -5.86 -2.46
C ILE A 114 -10.83 -6.26 -2.71
N VAL A 115 -9.97 -5.31 -3.09
CA VAL A 115 -8.55 -5.61 -3.32
C VAL A 115 -7.86 -6.08 -2.05
N SER A 116 -8.10 -5.42 -0.91
CA SER A 116 -7.58 -5.85 0.39
C SER A 116 -8.00 -7.27 0.75
N PHE A 117 -9.24 -7.68 0.49
CA PHE A 117 -9.67 -9.07 0.69
C PHE A 117 -9.06 -10.04 -0.31
N LEU A 118 -8.98 -9.67 -1.60
CA LEU A 118 -8.36 -10.49 -2.62
C LEU A 118 -6.89 -10.78 -2.30
N THR A 119 -6.20 -9.87 -1.61
CA THR A 119 -4.82 -10.11 -1.17
C THR A 119 -4.71 -11.28 -0.18
N LEU A 120 -5.73 -11.58 0.61
CA LEU A 120 -5.69 -12.71 1.56
C LEU A 120 -5.49 -14.06 0.86
N ILE A 121 -6.00 -14.21 -0.37
CA ILE A 121 -5.93 -15.46 -1.13
C ILE A 121 -4.48 -15.86 -1.43
N PRO A 122 -3.66 -15.07 -2.15
CA PRO A 122 -2.28 -15.47 -2.42
C PRO A 122 -1.46 -15.62 -1.15
N TYR A 123 -1.70 -14.83 -0.10
CA TYR A 123 -0.99 -14.97 1.17
C TYR A 123 -1.32 -16.27 1.89
N THR A 124 -2.60 -16.64 2.01
CA THR A 124 -3.01 -17.90 2.63
C THR A 124 -2.48 -19.10 1.85
N LEU A 125 -2.58 -19.08 0.52
CA LEU A 125 -2.02 -20.13 -0.34
C LEU A 125 -0.50 -20.23 -0.21
N THR A 126 0.21 -19.09 -0.15
CA THR A 126 1.66 -19.06 0.05
C THR A 126 2.03 -19.64 1.42
N TRP A 127 1.26 -19.34 2.47
CA TRP A 127 1.47 -19.91 3.81
C TRP A 127 1.33 -21.43 3.82
N ILE A 128 0.28 -21.96 3.18
CA ILE A 128 0.05 -23.40 3.06
C ILE A 128 1.20 -24.05 2.28
N ALA A 129 1.59 -23.47 1.14
CA ALA A 129 2.69 -23.97 0.31
C ALA A 129 4.06 -23.89 1.02
N LEU A 130 4.26 -22.90 1.89
CA LEU A 130 5.47 -22.75 2.69
C LEU A 130 5.55 -23.80 3.81
N ARG A 131 4.42 -24.18 4.41
CA ARG A 131 4.37 -25.25 5.42
C ARG A 131 4.63 -26.63 4.84
N SER A 132 4.18 -26.89 3.61
CA SER A 132 4.37 -28.18 2.96
C SER A 132 5.79 -28.39 2.41
N ARG A 133 6.61 -27.32 2.33
CA ARG A 133 7.97 -27.37 1.80
C ARG A 133 9.01 -27.09 2.88
N ALA A 134 10.18 -27.73 2.77
CA ALA A 134 11.34 -27.45 3.63
C ALA A 134 11.99 -26.10 3.26
N ALA A 135 11.23 -25.00 3.36
CA ALA A 135 11.70 -23.67 3.00
C ALA A 135 12.75 -23.14 3.98
N SER A 136 13.70 -22.36 3.46
CA SER A 136 14.78 -21.77 4.24
C SER A 136 14.26 -20.85 5.35
N SER A 137 15.03 -20.72 6.44
CA SER A 137 14.72 -19.78 7.52
C SER A 137 14.60 -18.33 7.03
N TYR A 138 15.35 -17.96 5.99
CA TYR A 138 15.25 -16.66 5.33
C TYR A 138 13.87 -16.44 4.69
N THR A 139 13.40 -17.39 3.88
CA THR A 139 12.09 -17.34 3.23
C THR A 139 10.95 -17.26 4.26
N LYS A 140 11.05 -18.04 5.35
CA LYS A 140 10.07 -18.02 6.45
C LYS A 140 10.03 -16.67 7.16
N ARG A 141 11.19 -16.06 7.44
CA ARG A 141 11.28 -14.72 8.04
C ARG A 141 10.66 -13.66 7.13
N LEU A 142 10.97 -13.68 5.84
CA LEU A 142 10.43 -12.75 4.86
C LEU A 142 8.90 -12.87 4.75
N PHE A 143 8.38 -14.11 4.73
CA PHE A 143 6.95 -14.34 4.72
C PHE A 143 6.26 -13.85 6.00
N LYS A 144 6.88 -14.03 7.17
CA LYS A 144 6.37 -13.51 8.45
C LYS A 144 6.24 -11.99 8.44
N SER A 145 7.19 -11.23 7.87
CA SER A 145 7.01 -9.78 7.69
C SER A 145 5.82 -9.43 6.83
N LEU A 146 5.62 -10.16 5.73
CA LEU A 146 4.53 -9.87 4.81
C LEU A 146 3.17 -10.17 5.43
N LEU A 147 3.05 -11.26 6.20
CA LEU A 147 1.85 -11.51 7.00
C LEU A 147 1.58 -10.38 8.00
N LEU A 148 2.63 -9.85 8.63
CA LEU A 148 2.48 -8.75 9.58
C LEU A 148 2.02 -7.47 8.85
N VAL A 149 2.60 -7.13 7.71
CA VAL A 149 2.11 -6.04 6.84
C VAL A 149 0.65 -6.24 6.46
N MET A 150 0.26 -7.46 6.10
CA MET A 150 -1.12 -7.80 5.74
C MET A 150 -2.10 -7.62 6.90
N ILE A 151 -1.73 -8.02 8.12
CA ILE A 151 -2.56 -7.82 9.31
C ILE A 151 -2.82 -6.33 9.55
N PHE A 152 -1.79 -5.50 9.44
CA PHE A 152 -1.95 -4.05 9.62
C PHE A 152 -2.74 -3.41 8.48
N ASP A 153 -2.56 -3.87 7.24
CA ASP A 153 -3.25 -3.31 6.07
C ASP A 153 -4.73 -3.70 6.05
N VAL A 154 -5.02 -5.01 6.01
CA VAL A 154 -6.40 -5.52 5.99
C VAL A 154 -7.11 -5.21 7.29
N GLY A 155 -6.43 -5.34 8.44
CA GLY A 155 -6.99 -4.96 9.73
C GLY A 155 -7.28 -3.46 9.84
N GLY A 156 -6.43 -2.60 9.27
CA GLY A 156 -6.67 -1.16 9.20
C GLY A 156 -7.92 -0.82 8.39
N TRP A 157 -8.07 -1.41 7.20
CA TRP A 157 -9.26 -1.20 6.36
C TRP A 157 -10.54 -1.76 6.99
N LEU A 158 -10.49 -2.97 7.57
CA LEU A 158 -11.63 -3.59 8.24
C LEU A 158 -12.09 -2.80 9.45
N SER A 159 -11.14 -2.33 10.27
CA SER A 159 -11.48 -1.51 11.44
C SER A 159 -12.05 -0.17 11.02
N ALA A 160 -11.50 0.50 10.01
CA ALA A 160 -12.03 1.76 9.50
C ALA A 160 -13.46 1.62 8.95
N VAL A 161 -13.70 0.64 8.08
CA VAL A 161 -15.03 0.37 7.52
C VAL A 161 -16.02 -0.03 8.61
N GLY A 162 -15.60 -0.87 9.55
CA GLY A 162 -16.42 -1.29 10.69
C GLY A 162 -16.80 -0.11 11.57
N MET A 163 -15.83 0.74 11.93
CA MET A 163 -16.07 1.95 12.72
C MET A 163 -17.00 2.92 12.00
N ILE A 164 -16.78 3.19 10.71
CA ILE A 164 -17.66 4.05 9.91
C ILE A 164 -19.08 3.49 9.91
N LYS A 165 -19.28 2.21 9.60
CA LYS A 165 -20.63 1.60 9.61
C LYS A 165 -21.29 1.74 10.99
N LEU A 166 -20.57 1.52 12.08
CA LEU A 166 -21.09 1.69 13.44
C LEU A 166 -21.51 3.14 13.71
N ILE A 167 -20.68 4.12 13.34
CA ILE A 167 -20.98 5.56 13.49
C ILE A 167 -22.25 5.94 12.72
N TYR A 168 -22.46 5.36 11.53
CA TYR A 168 -23.65 5.64 10.72
C TYR A 168 -24.92 4.91 11.21
N THR A 169 -24.78 3.86 12.02
CA THR A 169 -25.94 3.15 12.62
C THR A 169 -26.43 3.77 13.93
N VAL A 170 -25.63 4.59 14.60
CA VAL A 170 -26.00 5.25 15.85
C VAL A 170 -26.46 6.67 15.54
N ASP A 171 -27.53 7.10 16.21
CA ASP A 171 -28.04 8.47 16.11
C ASP A 171 -27.15 9.41 16.95
N ILE A 172 -26.28 10.15 16.26
CA ILE A 172 -25.25 11.01 16.84
C ILE A 172 -25.33 12.37 16.14
N SER A 173 -25.06 13.46 16.87
CA SER A 173 -24.99 14.80 16.29
C SER A 173 -23.94 14.90 15.17
N GLU A 174 -24.22 15.70 14.14
CA GLU A 174 -23.35 15.85 12.96
C GLU A 174 -21.90 16.21 13.31
N GLY A 175 -21.70 17.08 14.32
CA GLY A 175 -20.35 17.44 14.78
C GLY A 175 -19.58 16.28 15.39
N ASN A 176 -20.25 15.42 16.18
CA ASN A 176 -19.62 14.23 16.75
C ASN A 176 -19.39 13.15 15.69
N ARG A 177 -20.27 13.04 14.68
CA ARG A 177 -20.11 12.13 13.55
C ARG A 177 -18.86 12.45 12.74
N PHE A 178 -18.57 13.74 12.50
CA PHE A 178 -17.34 14.16 11.83
C PHE A 178 -16.09 13.73 12.61
N VAL A 179 -16.01 14.04 13.90
CA VAL A 179 -14.86 13.69 14.75
C VAL A 179 -14.64 12.17 14.81
N LEU A 180 -15.72 11.39 14.96
CA LEU A 180 -15.63 9.93 15.00
C LEU A 180 -15.21 9.34 13.65
N SER A 181 -15.68 9.91 12.53
CA SER A 181 -15.30 9.46 11.18
C SER A 181 -13.82 9.73 10.90
N PHE A 182 -13.32 10.87 11.37
CA PHE A 182 -11.89 11.19 11.32
C PHE A 182 -11.05 10.18 12.12
N LEU A 183 -11.45 9.87 13.35
CA LEU A 183 -10.77 8.87 14.18
C LEU A 183 -10.82 7.46 13.57
N ALA A 184 -11.90 7.13 12.86
CA ALA A 184 -12.04 5.85 12.16
C ALA A 184 -11.03 5.68 11.01
N GLY A 185 -10.46 6.75 10.46
CA GLY A 185 -9.40 6.69 9.45
C GLY A 185 -8.01 6.34 10.02
N TRP A 186 -7.80 6.51 11.33
CA TRP A 186 -6.49 6.35 11.96
C TRP A 186 -5.88 4.93 11.84
N PRO A 187 -6.64 3.83 11.97
CA PRO A 187 -6.13 2.49 11.75
C PRO A 187 -5.52 2.27 10.36
N VAL A 188 -6.11 2.85 9.30
CA VAL A 188 -5.56 2.79 7.94
C VAL A 188 -4.23 3.53 7.87
N HIS A 189 -4.16 4.72 8.47
CA HIS A 189 -2.92 5.50 8.53
C HIS A 189 -1.80 4.80 9.29
N LEU A 190 -2.12 4.11 10.39
CA LEU A 190 -1.18 3.26 11.10
C LEU A 190 -0.69 2.13 10.20
N GLY A 191 -1.60 1.47 9.46
CA GLY A 191 -1.24 0.42 8.52
C GLY A 191 -0.25 0.88 7.45
N ILE A 192 -0.46 2.06 6.88
CA ILE A 192 0.45 2.67 5.90
C ILE A 192 1.81 2.99 6.52
N THR A 193 1.82 3.61 7.71
CA THR A 193 3.04 4.04 8.40
C THR A 193 3.90 2.87 8.89
N MET A 194 3.26 1.76 9.27
CA MET A 194 3.96 0.58 9.78
C MET A 194 4.70 -0.19 8.69
N LYS A 195 4.24 -0.18 7.42
CA LYS A 195 4.87 -0.90 6.29
C LYS A 195 6.39 -0.66 6.18
N PRO A 196 6.90 0.57 6.04
CA PRO A 196 8.33 0.81 5.93
C PRO A 196 9.12 0.35 7.18
N VAL A 197 8.55 0.52 8.37
CA VAL A 197 9.16 0.05 9.64
C VAL A 197 9.31 -1.47 9.65
N ILE A 198 8.27 -2.20 9.22
CA ILE A 198 8.27 -3.67 9.16
C ILE A 198 9.28 -4.16 8.12
N TYR A 199 9.31 -3.55 6.93
CA TYR A 199 10.26 -3.91 5.89
C TYR A 199 11.69 -3.64 6.31
N TYR A 200 11.96 -2.51 6.96
CA TYR A 200 13.28 -2.18 7.49
C TYR A 200 13.70 -3.13 8.61
N THR A 201 12.85 -3.48 9.56
CA THR A 201 13.25 -4.37 10.66
C THR A 201 13.44 -5.83 10.20
N THR A 202 12.69 -6.26 9.19
CA THR A 202 12.65 -7.69 8.83
C THR A 202 13.54 -8.06 7.65
N SER A 203 13.67 -7.19 6.63
CA SER A 203 14.46 -7.47 5.42
C SER A 203 15.87 -6.87 5.51
N THR A 204 16.88 -7.73 5.47
CA THR A 204 18.29 -7.30 5.36
C THR A 204 18.55 -6.56 4.06
N GLU A 205 17.98 -7.02 2.94
CA GLU A 205 18.14 -6.39 1.63
C GLU A 205 17.52 -4.99 1.60
N TYR A 206 16.33 -4.82 2.17
CA TYR A 206 15.68 -3.50 2.26
C TYR A 206 16.50 -2.52 3.11
N ARG A 207 17.04 -2.97 4.25
CA ARG A 207 17.95 -2.15 5.06
C ARG A 207 19.20 -1.75 4.31
N THR A 208 19.81 -2.69 3.59
CA THR A 208 21.02 -2.41 2.82
C THR A 208 20.73 -1.39 1.72
N ALA A 209 19.64 -1.55 0.97
CA ALA A 209 19.23 -0.59 -0.04
C ALA A 209 18.91 0.79 0.55
N PHE A 210 18.20 0.84 1.68
CA PHE A 210 17.88 2.10 2.35
C PHE A 210 19.13 2.81 2.89
N ARG A 211 20.06 2.04 3.50
CA ARG A 211 21.38 2.55 3.90
C ARG A 211 22.17 3.02 2.69
N GLN A 212 22.18 2.29 1.59
CA GLN A 212 22.81 2.74 0.34
C GLN A 212 22.18 4.04 -0.15
N LEU A 213 20.86 4.19 -0.13
CA LEU A 213 20.22 5.45 -0.53
C LEU A 213 20.64 6.64 0.36
N LEU A 214 20.71 6.43 1.69
CA LEU A 214 21.12 7.47 2.64
C LEU A 214 22.62 7.77 2.64
N TYR A 215 23.46 6.75 2.45
CA TYR A 215 24.92 6.85 2.48
C TYR A 215 25.57 7.01 1.08
N CYS A 216 24.84 6.81 -0.02
CA CYS A 216 25.32 7.11 -1.38
C CYS A 216 25.40 8.62 -1.64
N CYS A 217 24.83 9.45 -0.78
CA CYS A 217 25.15 10.88 -0.76
C CYS A 217 26.45 11.19 0.02
N GLY A 218 27.14 10.18 0.56
CA GLY A 218 28.36 10.30 1.33
C GLY A 218 29.61 9.68 0.71
N LEU A 219 29.53 8.58 -0.05
CA LEU A 219 30.72 7.93 -0.63
C LEU A 219 30.39 7.24 -1.97
N THR A 220 30.73 7.91 -3.06
CA THR A 220 31.03 7.24 -4.33
C THR A 220 32.17 6.25 -4.10
N THR A 221 32.14 5.12 -4.83
CA THR A 221 33.15 4.02 -4.83
C THR A 221 32.98 3.07 -3.63
N THR A 222 32.41 1.86 -3.74
CA THR A 222 33.08 0.67 -4.29
C THR A 222 32.10 -0.52 -4.17
N SER A 223 31.19 -0.76 -5.12
CA SER A 223 30.32 -1.96 -5.07
C SER A 223 30.09 -2.67 -6.40
N GLN A 224 30.83 -2.29 -7.45
CA GLN A 224 30.92 -3.10 -8.66
C GLN A 224 31.99 -4.21 -8.58
N GLN A 225 32.87 -4.22 -7.57
CA GLN A 225 33.92 -5.25 -7.46
C GLN A 225 33.45 -6.59 -6.87
N ILE A 226 32.37 -6.64 -6.08
CA ILE A 226 31.97 -7.91 -5.40
C ILE A 226 31.24 -8.86 -6.36
N ILE A 227 30.51 -8.35 -7.37
CA ILE A 227 29.79 -9.20 -8.34
C ILE A 227 30.73 -9.74 -9.43
N HIS A 228 31.83 -9.04 -9.73
CA HIS A 228 32.79 -9.48 -10.74
C HIS A 228 33.82 -10.50 -10.22
N LEU A 229 34.01 -10.61 -8.89
CA LEU A 229 34.94 -11.56 -8.26
C LEU A 229 34.31 -12.95 -7.98
N SER A 230 32.98 -13.06 -7.88
CA SER A 230 32.32 -14.37 -7.74
C SER A 230 32.23 -15.13 -9.07
N THR A 231 32.10 -14.41 -10.18
CA THR A 231 32.00 -14.97 -11.55
C THR A 231 33.35 -15.37 -12.15
N SER A 232 34.47 -14.95 -11.57
CA SER A 232 35.82 -15.44 -11.94
C SER A 232 36.26 -16.67 -11.16
N ARG A 233 35.68 -16.94 -9.97
CA ARG A 233 36.08 -18.08 -9.12
C ARG A 233 35.42 -19.40 -9.51
N GLU A 234 34.21 -19.37 -10.08
CA GLU A 234 33.52 -20.56 -10.61
C GLU A 234 34.02 -21.00 -11.99
N ARG A 235 34.96 -20.26 -12.62
CA ARG A 235 35.51 -20.61 -13.93
C ARG A 235 36.84 -21.37 -13.87
N TYR A 236 37.35 -21.64 -12.67
CA TYR A 236 38.65 -22.30 -12.44
C TYR A 236 38.61 -23.39 -11.35
N SER A 237 37.45 -23.99 -11.08
CA SER A 237 37.31 -25.16 -10.21
C SER A 237 36.36 -26.18 -10.81
#